data_AF-A0A7S1ZFM5-F1
#
_entry.id   AF-A0A7S1ZFM5-F1
#
_cell.length_a   1.000
_cell.length_b   1.000
_cell.length_c   1.000
_cell.angle_alpha   90.00
_cell.angle_beta   90.00
_cell.angle_gamma   90.00
#
_symmetry.space_group_name_H-M   'P 1'
#
loop_
_entity.id
_entity.type
_entity.pdbx_description
1 polymer ?
#
loop_
_entity_poly.entity_id
_entity_poly.type
_entity_poly.pdbx_seq_one_letter_code
_entity_poly.pdbx_strand_id
1 'polypeptide(L)'
;TEETRLEWVRPQIEQWAKGVQTLATFAPMYPQTAYAGLVMSLQAEWQYLQRTVPGVGELMGPIEEALTQQFFPVLFRELDPGERDKWREVWGHSVKRAGLGIPDPTKAAEHCHSTSVESCLVLVTSILEQQELEYGAHRQCVRLGSWAGRQTRMTSEMGTVREKQGESKRIKHKLTRAMRTGAWLTAVPNCLNGTALSAEEFRDNLRLRYAKVPLNLPKWCDGCGKKATAT
;
A
#
# COMPACT_ATOMS: atom_id res chain seq x y z
N THR A 1 -13.76 -29.13 2.02
CA THR A 1 -14.83 -28.47 2.81
C THR A 1 -14.35 -27.09 3.22
N GLU A 2 -15.21 -26.24 3.77
CA GLU A 2 -14.81 -24.91 4.27
C GLU A 2 -13.72 -25.00 5.35
N GLU A 3 -13.80 -26.01 6.21
CA GLU A 3 -12.81 -26.31 7.24
C GLU A 3 -11.40 -26.56 6.68
N THR A 4 -11.26 -27.44 5.68
CA THR A 4 -9.96 -27.70 5.01
C THR A 4 -9.37 -26.44 4.38
N ARG A 5 -10.22 -25.55 3.84
CA ARG A 5 -9.78 -24.26 3.29
C ARG A 5 -9.21 -23.37 4.39
N LEU A 6 -9.89 -23.29 5.54
CA LEU A 6 -9.43 -22.49 6.68
C LEU A 6 -8.10 -23.02 7.24
N GLU A 7 -7.97 -24.35 7.38
CA GLU A 7 -6.73 -25.00 7.82
C GLU A 7 -5.55 -24.68 6.90
N TRP A 8 -5.78 -24.58 5.59
CA TRP A 8 -4.73 -24.22 4.63
C TRP A 8 -4.39 -22.72 4.61
N VAL A 9 -5.38 -21.84 4.79
CA VAL A 9 -5.19 -20.38 4.70
C VAL A 9 -4.52 -19.80 5.95
N ARG A 10 -4.94 -20.21 7.15
CA ARG A 10 -4.47 -19.59 8.40
C ARG A 10 -2.95 -19.57 8.56
N PRO A 11 -2.21 -20.67 8.31
CA PRO A 11 -0.75 -20.68 8.45
C PRO A 11 -0.06 -19.68 7.51
N GLN A 12 -0.57 -19.47 6.31
CA GLN A 12 -0.02 -18.50 5.34
C GLN A 12 -0.18 -17.07 5.84
N ILE A 13 -1.37 -16.74 6.38
CA ILE A 13 -1.65 -15.42 6.96
C ILE A 13 -0.74 -15.16 8.17
N GLU A 14 -0.57 -16.14 9.04
CA GLU A 14 0.34 -16.03 10.19
C GLU A 14 1.80 -15.85 9.74
N GLN A 15 2.22 -16.57 8.70
CA GLN A 15 3.56 -16.42 8.13
C GLN A 15 3.77 -15.01 7.56
N TRP A 16 2.80 -14.46 6.83
CA TRP A 16 2.89 -13.10 6.31
C TRP A 16 2.85 -12.05 7.41
N ALA A 17 2.03 -12.24 8.44
CA ALA A 17 2.05 -11.37 9.63
C ALA A 17 3.44 -11.37 10.27
N LYS A 18 4.05 -12.54 10.52
CA LYS A 18 5.44 -12.65 10.99
C LYS A 18 6.45 -12.00 10.03
N GLY A 19 6.23 -12.10 8.72
CA GLY A 19 7.02 -11.40 7.71
C GLY A 19 6.96 -9.88 7.86
N VAL A 20 5.78 -9.31 8.08
CA VAL A 20 5.60 -7.87 8.37
C VAL A 20 6.34 -7.46 9.64
N GLN A 21 6.24 -8.26 10.70
CA GLN A 21 6.96 -8.03 11.96
C GLN A 21 8.47 -8.06 11.76
N THR A 22 8.97 -9.02 10.97
CA THR A 22 10.38 -9.13 10.62
C THR A 22 10.86 -7.91 9.82
N LEU A 23 10.09 -7.44 8.84
CA LEU A 23 10.43 -6.20 8.14
C LEU A 23 10.42 -4.98 9.08
N ALA A 24 9.51 -4.96 10.06
CA ALA A 24 9.48 -3.92 11.08
C ALA A 24 10.76 -3.89 11.93
N THR A 25 11.42 -5.03 12.20
CA THR A 25 12.70 -5.02 12.94
C THR A 25 13.85 -4.38 12.16
N PHE A 26 13.81 -4.40 10.82
CA PHE A 26 14.85 -3.79 9.97
C PHE A 26 14.55 -2.33 9.63
N ALA A 27 13.29 -1.93 9.62
CA ALA A 27 12.86 -0.58 9.26
C ALA A 27 13.56 0.57 10.04
N PRO A 28 13.98 0.43 11.32
CA PRO A 28 14.77 1.44 12.01
C PRO A 28 16.10 1.78 11.34
N MET A 29 16.78 0.81 10.72
CA MET A 29 18.05 1.05 10.02
C MET A 29 17.86 1.19 8.50
N TYR A 30 16.96 0.40 7.91
CA TYR A 30 16.79 0.28 6.47
C TYR A 30 15.31 0.48 6.06
N PRO A 31 14.72 1.67 6.29
CA PRO A 31 13.28 1.88 6.08
C PRO A 31 12.86 1.72 4.61
N GLN A 32 13.68 2.16 3.65
CA GLN A 32 13.38 1.99 2.23
C GLN A 32 13.36 0.51 1.83
N THR A 33 14.34 -0.28 2.29
CA THR A 33 14.42 -1.72 2.01
C THR A 33 13.26 -2.47 2.64
N ALA A 34 12.93 -2.18 3.91
CA ALA A 34 11.80 -2.78 4.59
C ALA A 34 10.47 -2.47 3.87
N TYR A 35 10.29 -1.22 3.44
CA TYR A 35 9.12 -0.81 2.66
C TYR A 35 9.06 -1.49 1.28
N ALA A 36 10.18 -1.56 0.55
CA ALA A 36 10.25 -2.25 -0.73
C ALA A 36 9.95 -3.75 -0.60
N GLY A 37 10.52 -4.42 0.40
CA GLY A 37 10.25 -5.84 0.69
C GLY A 37 8.77 -6.09 1.00
N LEU A 38 8.12 -5.17 1.73
CA LEU A 38 6.69 -5.27 2.01
C LEU A 38 5.85 -5.13 0.73
N VAL A 39 6.01 -4.01 0.00
CA VAL A 39 5.11 -3.63 -1.10
C VAL A 39 5.37 -4.46 -2.36
N MET A 40 6.61 -4.88 -2.60
CA MET A 40 7.01 -5.55 -3.84
C MET A 40 7.09 -7.08 -3.70
N SER A 41 7.17 -7.62 -2.47
CA SER A 41 7.25 -9.07 -2.22
C SER A 41 6.05 -9.56 -1.43
N LEU A 42 6.03 -9.36 -0.10
CA LEU A 42 5.03 -9.97 0.78
C LEU A 42 3.59 -9.62 0.36
N GLN A 43 3.36 -8.36 -0.02
CA GLN A 43 2.03 -7.92 -0.45
C GLN A 43 1.54 -8.65 -1.70
N ALA A 44 2.44 -9.01 -2.63
CA ALA A 44 2.05 -9.74 -3.83
C ALA A 44 1.54 -11.15 -3.52
N GLU A 45 2.12 -11.80 -2.50
CA GLU A 45 1.75 -13.16 -2.07
C GLU A 45 0.32 -13.21 -1.52
N TRP A 46 -0.03 -12.37 -0.55
CA TRP A 46 -1.39 -12.39 -0.03
C TRP A 46 -2.41 -11.78 -1.00
N GLN A 47 -2.00 -10.86 -1.88
CA GLN A 47 -2.89 -10.40 -2.96
C GLN A 47 -3.24 -11.52 -3.94
N TYR A 48 -2.33 -12.45 -4.20
CA TYR A 48 -2.66 -13.65 -4.96
C TYR A 48 -3.77 -14.43 -4.26
N LEU A 49 -3.61 -14.68 -2.96
CA LEU A 49 -4.64 -15.37 -2.15
C LEU A 49 -5.99 -14.63 -2.19
N GLN A 50 -5.98 -13.30 -2.07
CA GLN A 50 -7.18 -12.46 -2.18
C GLN A 50 -7.89 -12.58 -3.53
N ARG A 51 -7.17 -12.86 -4.61
CA ARG A 51 -7.77 -13.06 -5.95
C ARG A 51 -8.39 -14.44 -6.08
N THR A 52 -7.75 -15.46 -5.50
CA THR A 52 -8.13 -16.87 -5.70
C THR A 52 -9.11 -17.41 -4.66
N VAL A 53 -9.18 -16.83 -3.46
CA VAL A 53 -10.01 -17.35 -2.37
C VAL A 53 -11.11 -16.36 -1.97
N PRO A 54 -12.40 -16.66 -2.22
CA PRO A 54 -13.50 -15.80 -1.81
C PRO A 54 -13.60 -15.69 -0.29
N GLY A 55 -13.94 -14.50 0.22
CA GLY A 55 -14.20 -14.26 1.64
C GLY A 55 -12.96 -14.23 2.54
N VAL A 56 -11.75 -14.28 1.97
CA VAL A 56 -10.52 -14.37 2.78
C VAL A 56 -10.23 -13.12 3.63
N GLY A 57 -10.90 -11.99 3.35
CA GLY A 57 -10.70 -10.72 4.05
C GLY A 57 -10.89 -10.82 5.57
N GLU A 58 -11.84 -11.62 6.03
CA GLU A 58 -12.13 -11.80 7.46
C GLU A 58 -10.94 -12.42 8.22
N LEU A 59 -10.10 -13.20 7.53
CA LEU A 59 -8.96 -13.86 8.13
C LEU A 59 -7.70 -12.98 8.13
N MET A 60 -7.67 -11.88 7.37
CA MET A 60 -6.49 -11.06 7.14
C MET A 60 -6.14 -10.10 8.30
N GLY A 61 -6.94 -10.10 9.36
CA GLY A 61 -6.75 -9.26 10.56
C GLY A 61 -5.32 -9.27 11.13
N PRO A 62 -4.65 -10.44 11.28
CA PRO A 62 -3.28 -10.48 11.82
C PRO A 62 -2.25 -9.69 11.01
N ILE A 63 -2.41 -9.62 9.68
CA ILE A 63 -1.52 -8.84 8.81
C ILE A 63 -1.78 -7.34 9.04
N GLU A 64 -3.05 -6.93 9.12
CA GLU A 64 -3.40 -5.54 9.39
C GLU A 64 -2.95 -5.07 10.77
N GLU A 65 -3.05 -5.94 11.78
CA GLU A 65 -2.52 -5.68 13.11
C GLU A 65 -1.00 -5.51 13.08
N ALA A 66 -0.27 -6.42 12.41
CA ALA A 66 1.18 -6.29 12.26
C ALA A 66 1.57 -4.99 11.54
N LEU A 67 0.82 -4.58 10.51
CA LEU A 67 1.04 -3.32 9.81
C LEU A 67 0.83 -2.11 10.72
N THR A 68 -0.30 -2.06 11.43
CA THR A 68 -0.73 -0.89 12.22
C THR A 68 0.00 -0.74 13.55
N GLN A 69 0.31 -1.85 14.21
CA GLN A 69 0.92 -1.85 15.54
C GLN A 69 2.45 -1.91 15.48
N GLN A 70 3.04 -2.48 14.42
CA GLN A 70 4.48 -2.73 14.37
C GLN A 70 5.14 -2.02 13.21
N PHE A 71 4.66 -2.20 11.97
CA PHE A 71 5.36 -1.70 10.78
C PHE A 71 5.26 -0.19 10.56
N PHE A 72 4.05 0.39 10.54
CA PHE A 72 3.91 1.85 10.34
C PHE A 72 4.59 2.68 11.43
N PRO A 73 4.47 2.34 12.74
CA PRO A 73 5.16 3.09 13.79
C PRO A 73 6.67 3.20 13.59
N VAL A 74 7.34 2.10 13.23
CA VAL A 74 8.79 2.11 13.00
C VAL A 74 9.19 2.74 11.66
N LEU A 75 8.33 2.62 10.64
CA LEU A 75 8.59 3.22 9.32
C LEU A 75 8.64 4.74 9.41
N PHE A 76 7.69 5.34 10.12
CA PHE A 76 7.58 6.79 10.31
C PHE A 76 8.47 7.34 11.43
N ARG A 77 8.76 6.50 12.45
CA ARG A 77 9.43 6.82 13.71
C ARG A 77 8.70 7.92 14.49
N GLU A 78 8.37 7.71 15.76
CA GLU A 78 7.54 8.66 16.53
C GLU A 78 6.22 8.99 15.80
N LEU A 79 5.45 7.94 15.50
CA LEU A 79 4.11 8.04 14.94
C LEU A 79 3.10 7.84 16.06
N ASP A 80 2.26 8.86 16.28
CA ASP A 80 1.16 8.76 17.24
C ASP A 80 0.04 7.85 16.69
N PRO A 81 -0.61 7.02 17.53
CA PRO A 81 -1.74 6.19 17.11
C PRO A 81 -2.88 6.98 16.44
N GLY A 82 -3.23 8.17 16.95
CA GLY A 82 -4.28 9.00 16.36
C GLY A 82 -3.88 9.56 14.98
N GLU A 83 -2.61 9.87 14.77
CA GLU A 83 -2.10 10.25 13.45
C GLU A 83 -2.09 9.08 12.47
N ARG A 84 -1.70 7.89 12.93
CA ARG A 84 -1.79 6.65 12.13
C ARG A 84 -3.23 6.48 11.65
N ASP A 85 -4.18 6.50 12.57
CA ASP A 85 -5.59 6.24 12.26
C ASP A 85 -6.16 7.31 11.31
N LYS A 86 -5.72 8.57 11.48
CA LYS A 86 -6.06 9.68 10.57
C LYS A 86 -5.61 9.44 9.11
N TRP A 87 -4.46 8.81 8.91
CA TRP A 87 -3.81 8.64 7.59
C TRP A 87 -3.92 7.23 7.02
N ARG A 88 -4.33 6.25 7.83
CA ARG A 88 -4.29 4.83 7.51
C ARG A 88 -4.98 4.49 6.20
N GLU A 89 -6.16 5.06 5.95
CA GLU A 89 -6.89 4.87 4.69
C GLU A 89 -6.08 5.39 3.49
N VAL A 90 -5.55 6.62 3.60
CA VAL A 90 -4.73 7.25 2.54
C VAL A 90 -3.46 6.44 2.25
N TRP A 91 -2.83 5.84 3.26
CA TRP A 91 -1.65 4.99 3.04
C TRP A 91 -1.97 3.74 2.20
N GLY A 92 -3.23 3.29 2.23
CA GLY A 92 -3.74 2.23 1.37
C GLY A 92 -3.84 2.60 -0.10
N HIS A 93 -3.93 3.88 -0.43
CA HIS A 93 -4.06 4.33 -1.80
C HIS A 93 -2.77 4.10 -2.60
N SER A 94 -2.91 4.07 -3.92
CA SER A 94 -1.77 4.12 -4.81
C SER A 94 -0.87 5.34 -4.58
N VAL A 95 0.43 5.20 -4.88
CA VAL A 95 1.42 6.28 -4.77
C VAL A 95 1.03 7.52 -5.60
N LYS A 96 0.38 7.31 -6.75
CA LYS A 96 -0.17 8.36 -7.63
C LYS A 96 -1.36 9.10 -7.01
N ARG A 97 -2.01 8.51 -6.00
CA ARG A 97 -3.11 9.09 -5.22
C ARG A 97 -2.67 9.43 -3.80
N ALA A 98 -1.42 9.90 -3.67
CA ALA A 98 -0.78 10.34 -2.42
C ALA A 98 -0.57 9.26 -1.35
N GLY A 99 -0.92 8.00 -1.61
CA GLY A 99 -0.74 6.90 -0.67
C GLY A 99 0.66 6.29 -0.68
N LEU A 100 0.76 5.14 0.00
CA LEU A 100 1.94 4.29 0.11
C LEU A 100 1.77 2.95 -0.63
N GLY A 101 0.60 2.66 -1.18
CA GLY A 101 0.31 1.37 -1.79
C GLY A 101 0.33 0.22 -0.79
N ILE A 102 -0.06 0.47 0.47
CA ILE A 102 -0.19 -0.57 1.51
C ILE A 102 -1.66 -0.64 1.93
N PRO A 103 -2.52 -1.27 1.13
CA PRO A 103 -3.95 -1.35 1.39
C PRO A 103 -4.25 -2.18 2.63
N ASP A 104 -5.42 -1.95 3.22
CA ASP A 104 -5.97 -2.80 4.27
C ASP A 104 -6.30 -4.18 3.70
N PRO A 105 -5.59 -5.25 4.10
CA PRO A 105 -5.80 -6.55 3.52
C PRO A 105 -7.17 -7.14 3.88
N THR A 106 -7.81 -6.67 4.96
CA THR A 106 -9.17 -7.09 5.32
C THR A 106 -10.22 -6.50 4.38
N LYS A 107 -10.01 -5.28 3.90
CA LYS A 107 -10.93 -4.56 3.00
C LYS A 107 -10.64 -4.78 1.52
N ALA A 108 -9.36 -4.98 1.17
CA ALA A 108 -8.94 -5.13 -0.22
C ALA A 108 -9.31 -6.48 -0.83
N ALA A 109 -9.57 -7.50 0.00
CA ALA A 109 -9.80 -8.87 -0.42
C ALA A 109 -10.98 -9.00 -1.40
N GLU A 110 -12.12 -8.41 -1.06
CA GLU A 110 -13.34 -8.48 -1.88
C GLU A 110 -13.12 -7.87 -3.27
N HIS A 111 -12.52 -6.68 -3.32
CA HIS A 111 -12.21 -6.01 -4.59
C HIS A 111 -11.22 -6.80 -5.45
N CYS A 112 -10.20 -7.41 -4.84
CA CYS A 112 -9.25 -8.25 -5.56
C CYS A 112 -9.92 -9.49 -6.15
N HIS A 113 -10.79 -10.14 -5.37
CA HIS A 113 -11.52 -11.32 -5.79
C HIS A 113 -12.49 -11.00 -6.94
N SER A 114 -13.34 -9.97 -6.79
CA SER A 114 -14.31 -9.58 -7.81
C SER A 114 -13.65 -9.21 -9.13
N THR A 115 -12.58 -8.42 -9.09
CA THR A 115 -11.78 -8.08 -10.28
C THR A 115 -11.21 -9.33 -10.95
N SER A 116 -10.78 -10.32 -10.17
CA SER A 116 -10.26 -11.59 -10.70
C SER A 116 -11.36 -12.41 -11.37
N VAL A 117 -12.53 -12.53 -10.74
CA VAL A 117 -13.68 -13.23 -11.30
C VAL A 117 -14.11 -12.62 -12.63
N GLU A 118 -14.25 -11.29 -12.69
CA GLU A 118 -14.59 -10.58 -13.92
C GLU A 118 -13.55 -10.78 -15.03
N SER A 119 -12.26 -10.74 -14.67
CA SER A 119 -11.15 -10.89 -15.63
C SER A 119 -11.03 -12.33 -16.17
N CYS A 120 -11.50 -13.32 -15.42
CA CYS A 120 -11.43 -14.73 -15.77
C CYS A 120 -12.73 -15.27 -16.39
N LEU A 121 -13.77 -14.46 -16.55
CA LEU A 121 -15.11 -14.91 -16.97
C LEU A 121 -15.06 -15.78 -18.24
N VAL A 122 -14.46 -15.27 -19.33
CA VAL A 122 -14.36 -16.01 -20.60
C VAL A 122 -13.63 -17.34 -20.43
N LEU A 123 -12.54 -17.36 -19.65
CA LEU A 123 -11.77 -18.58 -19.40
C LEU A 123 -12.61 -19.61 -18.62
N VAL A 124 -13.30 -19.17 -17.58
CA VAL A 124 -14.16 -20.02 -16.76
C VAL A 124 -15.32 -20.58 -17.60
N THR A 125 -15.96 -19.75 -18.41
CA THR A 125 -17.04 -20.16 -19.33
C THR A 125 -16.55 -21.23 -20.31
N SER A 126 -15.42 -21.02 -20.99
CA SER A 126 -14.88 -22.03 -21.92
C SER A 126 -14.56 -23.36 -21.23
N ILE A 127 -14.03 -23.34 -20.00
CA ILE A 127 -13.75 -24.57 -19.22
C ILE A 127 -15.05 -25.30 -18.86
N LEU A 128 -16.05 -24.58 -18.35
CA LEU A 128 -17.32 -25.16 -17.91
C LEU A 128 -18.14 -25.71 -19.08
N GLU A 129 -18.13 -25.01 -20.22
CA GLU A 129 -18.82 -25.39 -21.44
C GLU A 129 -18.02 -26.39 -22.30
N GLN A 130 -16.78 -26.69 -21.91
CA GLN A 130 -15.85 -27.57 -22.63
C GLN A 130 -15.61 -27.13 -24.08
N GLN A 131 -15.52 -25.81 -24.29
CA GLN A 131 -15.28 -25.21 -25.60
C GLN A 131 -13.82 -24.76 -25.73
N GLU A 132 -13.36 -24.62 -26.97
CA GLU A 132 -12.06 -24.01 -27.25
C GLU A 132 -12.04 -22.55 -26.77
N LEU A 133 -10.95 -22.17 -26.10
CA LEU A 133 -10.79 -20.82 -25.59
C LEU A 133 -10.53 -19.85 -26.74
N GLU A 134 -11.46 -18.91 -26.97
CA GLU A 134 -11.21 -17.80 -27.88
C GLU A 134 -10.25 -16.79 -27.22
N TYR A 135 -8.97 -16.87 -27.60
CA TYR A 135 -7.90 -16.08 -26.98
C TYR A 135 -8.13 -14.56 -27.10
N GLY A 136 -8.73 -14.09 -28.20
CA GLY A 136 -9.06 -12.69 -28.43
C GLY A 136 -10.04 -12.14 -27.40
N ALA A 137 -11.19 -12.79 -27.26
CA ALA A 137 -12.18 -12.50 -26.24
C ALA A 137 -11.62 -12.61 -24.82
N HIS A 138 -10.83 -13.64 -24.51
CA HIS A 138 -10.22 -13.77 -23.18
C HIS A 138 -9.30 -12.59 -22.85
N ARG A 139 -8.40 -12.22 -23.77
CA ARG A 139 -7.51 -11.07 -23.60
C ARG A 139 -8.30 -9.76 -23.42
N GLN A 140 -9.39 -9.60 -24.16
CA GLN A 140 -10.27 -8.43 -24.02
C GLN A 140 -10.99 -8.41 -22.66
N CYS A 141 -11.51 -9.54 -22.21
CA CYS A 141 -12.14 -9.73 -20.90
C CYS A 141 -11.18 -9.35 -19.76
N VAL A 142 -9.97 -9.92 -19.76
CA VAL A 142 -8.92 -9.56 -18.76
C VAL A 142 -8.63 -8.06 -18.77
N ARG A 143 -8.49 -7.47 -19.96
CA ARG A 143 -8.21 -6.03 -20.10
C ARG A 143 -9.35 -5.17 -19.53
N LEU A 144 -10.60 -5.50 -19.84
CA LEU A 144 -11.77 -4.76 -19.40
C LEU A 144 -12.02 -4.90 -17.91
N GLY A 145 -11.99 -6.12 -17.35
CA GLY A 145 -12.12 -6.36 -15.91
C GLY A 145 -11.02 -5.65 -15.12
N SER A 146 -9.77 -5.79 -15.55
CA SER A 146 -8.64 -5.07 -14.94
C SER A 146 -8.76 -3.55 -15.04
N TRP A 147 -9.32 -3.03 -16.14
CA TRP A 147 -9.54 -1.59 -16.31
C TRP A 147 -10.66 -1.09 -15.40
N ALA A 148 -11.80 -1.79 -15.35
CA ALA A 148 -12.93 -1.47 -14.50
C ALA A 148 -12.53 -1.46 -13.03
N GLY A 149 -11.85 -2.51 -12.56
CA GLY A 149 -11.34 -2.58 -11.19
C GLY A 149 -10.40 -1.42 -10.84
N ARG A 150 -9.45 -1.09 -11.74
CA ARG A 150 -8.58 0.10 -11.56
C ARG A 150 -9.36 1.40 -11.52
N GLN A 151 -10.38 1.57 -12.36
CA GLN A 151 -11.17 2.79 -12.44
C GLN A 151 -12.00 3.00 -11.18
N THR A 152 -12.64 1.95 -10.66
CA THR A 152 -13.38 1.96 -9.40
C THR A 152 -12.48 2.36 -8.24
N ARG A 153 -11.33 1.68 -8.10
CA ARG A 153 -10.34 2.00 -7.07
C ARG A 153 -9.85 3.44 -7.18
N MET A 154 -9.47 3.87 -8.39
CA MET A 154 -8.97 5.22 -8.63
C MET A 154 -10.00 6.31 -8.26
N THR A 155 -11.28 6.05 -8.52
CA THR A 155 -12.36 6.99 -8.22
C THR A 155 -12.60 7.09 -6.72
N SER A 156 -12.63 5.95 -6.02
CA SER A 156 -12.71 5.88 -4.56
C SER A 156 -11.53 6.58 -3.89
N GLU A 157 -10.29 6.24 -4.26
CA GLU A 157 -9.06 6.85 -3.73
C GLU A 157 -9.08 8.39 -3.91
N MET A 158 -9.57 8.88 -5.05
CA MET A 158 -9.68 10.32 -5.33
C MET A 158 -10.77 11.01 -4.50
N GLY A 159 -11.86 10.32 -4.19
CA GLY A 159 -12.91 10.80 -3.28
C GLY A 159 -12.33 11.07 -1.89
N THR A 160 -11.71 10.05 -1.28
CA THR A 160 -11.06 10.16 0.03
C THR A 160 -9.97 11.23 0.05
N VAL A 161 -9.15 11.33 -1.01
CA VAL A 161 -8.12 12.40 -1.09
C VAL A 161 -8.77 13.78 -1.12
N ARG A 162 -9.84 13.99 -1.89
CA ARG A 162 -10.54 15.29 -1.96
C ARG A 162 -11.13 15.69 -0.62
N GLU A 163 -11.73 14.74 0.10
CA GLU A 163 -12.22 14.96 1.46
C GLU A 163 -11.08 15.39 2.39
N LYS A 164 -9.97 14.66 2.40
CA LYS A 164 -8.78 15.02 3.20
C LYS A 164 -8.20 16.38 2.83
N GLN A 165 -8.21 16.74 1.54
CA GLN A 165 -7.81 18.08 1.08
C GLN A 165 -8.72 19.20 1.62
N GLY A 166 -9.96 18.88 2.00
CA GLY A 166 -10.89 19.82 2.63
C GLY A 166 -10.54 20.17 4.07
N GLU A 167 -9.79 19.33 4.80
CA GLU A 167 -9.47 19.54 6.23
C GLU A 167 -8.65 20.82 6.48
N SER A 168 -7.67 21.13 5.63
CA SER A 168 -6.88 22.35 5.74
C SER A 168 -6.13 22.70 4.45
N LYS A 169 -5.79 23.99 4.26
CA LYS A 169 -4.92 24.44 3.16
C LYS A 169 -3.56 23.73 3.15
N ARG A 170 -2.99 23.46 4.33
CA ARG A 170 -1.71 22.75 4.47
C ARG A 170 -1.81 21.32 3.92
N ILE A 171 -2.82 20.55 4.35
CA ILE A 171 -3.04 19.18 3.88
C ILE A 171 -3.32 19.17 2.37
N LYS A 172 -4.14 20.12 1.87
CA LYS A 172 -4.40 20.28 0.44
C LYS A 172 -3.12 20.40 -0.39
N HIS A 173 -2.21 21.27 0.02
CA HIS A 173 -0.94 21.47 -0.68
C HIS A 173 -0.04 20.23 -0.62
N LYS A 174 0.06 19.59 0.56
CA LYS A 174 0.87 18.38 0.72
C LYS A 174 0.36 17.21 -0.11
N LEU A 175 -0.94 16.92 -0.10
CA LEU A 175 -1.53 15.84 -0.91
C LEU A 175 -1.43 16.14 -2.41
N THR A 176 -1.66 17.38 -2.83
CA THR A 176 -1.46 17.79 -4.23
C THR A 176 -0.03 17.55 -4.70
N ARG A 177 0.96 17.88 -3.85
CA ARG A 177 2.38 17.60 -4.13
C ARG A 177 2.66 16.10 -4.13
N ALA A 178 2.16 15.37 -3.12
CA ALA A 178 2.39 13.95 -2.94
C ALA A 178 1.95 13.10 -4.15
N MET A 179 0.85 13.48 -4.81
CA MET A 179 0.39 12.84 -6.05
C MET A 179 1.39 12.95 -7.21
N ARG A 180 2.25 13.99 -7.21
CA ARG A 180 3.22 14.28 -8.28
C ARG A 180 4.65 13.83 -7.93
N THR A 181 4.99 13.73 -6.64
CA THR A 181 6.36 13.49 -6.17
C THR A 181 6.53 12.15 -5.47
N GLY A 182 5.73 11.14 -5.82
CA GLY A 182 5.75 9.82 -5.18
C GLY A 182 6.71 8.80 -5.80
N ALA A 183 7.37 9.10 -6.92
CA ALA A 183 8.12 8.11 -7.70
C ALA A 183 9.24 7.39 -6.91
N TRP A 184 9.83 8.05 -5.90
CA TRP A 184 10.85 7.46 -5.03
C TRP A 184 10.34 6.28 -4.18
N LEU A 185 9.03 6.22 -3.90
CA LEU A 185 8.41 5.07 -3.23
C LEU A 185 8.35 3.84 -4.15
N THR A 186 8.30 4.03 -5.47
CA THR A 186 8.25 2.91 -6.42
C THR A 186 9.62 2.43 -6.87
N ALA A 187 10.69 3.10 -6.45
CA ALA A 187 12.06 2.74 -6.83
C ALA A 187 12.60 1.63 -5.92
N VAL A 188 13.07 0.53 -6.52
CA VAL A 188 13.78 -0.54 -5.79
C VAL A 188 15.10 0.04 -5.29
N PRO A 189 15.44 -0.09 -3.99
CA PRO A 189 16.72 0.39 -3.46
C PRO A 189 17.89 -0.36 -4.13
N ASN A 190 18.77 0.39 -4.81
CA ASN A 190 19.96 -0.14 -5.46
C ASN A 190 21.05 0.94 -5.48
N CYS A 191 22.22 0.63 -4.91
CA CYS A 191 23.34 1.57 -4.81
C CYS A 191 24.00 1.86 -6.17
N LEU A 192 24.05 0.88 -7.08
CA LEU A 192 24.64 1.05 -8.40
C LEU A 192 23.77 1.92 -9.31
N ASN A 193 22.44 1.85 -9.13
CA ASN A 193 21.48 2.61 -9.94
C ASN A 193 21.12 3.97 -9.33
N GLY A 194 21.72 4.36 -8.19
CA GLY A 194 21.46 5.64 -7.52
C GLY A 194 20.03 5.78 -6.97
N THR A 195 19.33 4.67 -6.70
CA THR A 195 17.95 4.68 -6.17
C THR A 195 17.90 4.42 -4.66
N ALA A 196 19.02 4.11 -4.03
CA ALA A 196 19.13 3.96 -2.59
C ALA A 196 19.07 5.32 -1.88
N LEU A 197 18.16 5.45 -0.94
CA LEU A 197 18.02 6.59 -0.04
C LEU A 197 18.61 6.22 1.33
N SER A 198 19.21 7.20 1.99
CA SER A 198 19.52 7.06 3.41
C SER A 198 18.24 6.92 4.24
N ALA A 199 18.37 6.37 5.46
CA ALA A 199 17.25 6.20 6.35
C ALA A 199 16.58 7.55 6.73
N GLU A 200 17.37 8.62 6.79
CA GLU A 200 16.90 9.97 7.09
C GLU A 200 16.17 10.58 5.88
N GLU A 201 16.76 10.54 4.68
CA GLU A 201 16.10 11.03 3.46
C GLU A 201 14.75 10.35 3.23
N PHE A 202 14.68 9.03 3.39
CA PHE A 202 13.42 8.30 3.24
C PHE A 202 12.37 8.79 4.24
N ARG A 203 12.72 8.90 5.53
CA ARG A 203 11.78 9.30 6.59
C ARG A 203 11.35 10.74 6.47
N ASP A 204 12.27 11.65 6.16
CA ASP A 204 11.93 13.06 6.02
C ASP A 204 11.00 13.29 4.84
N ASN A 205 11.26 12.64 3.70
CA ASN A 205 10.33 12.66 2.57
C ASN A 205 8.97 12.08 2.94
N LEU A 206 8.94 10.97 3.69
CA LEU A 206 7.71 10.34 4.16
C LEU A 206 6.92 11.26 5.11
N ARG A 207 7.59 11.89 6.08
CA ARG A 207 6.98 12.82 7.03
C ARG A 207 6.45 14.06 6.34
N LEU A 208 7.26 14.68 5.46
CA LEU A 208 6.84 15.85 4.68
C LEU A 208 5.62 15.55 3.79
N ARG A 209 5.55 14.34 3.21
CA ARG A 209 4.42 13.88 2.38
C ARG A 209 3.09 13.93 3.13
N TYR A 210 3.08 13.65 4.43
CA TYR A 210 1.89 13.63 5.28
C TYR A 210 1.83 14.79 6.28
N ALA A 211 2.41 15.94 5.92
CA ALA A 211 2.39 17.19 6.69
C ALA A 211 3.04 17.10 8.09
N LYS A 212 3.94 16.14 8.30
CA LYS A 212 4.71 15.97 9.53
C LYS A 212 6.06 16.69 9.41
N VAL A 213 6.59 17.10 10.56
CA VAL A 213 7.92 17.74 10.66
C VAL A 213 9.00 16.65 10.62
N PRO A 214 10.06 16.80 9.81
CA PRO A 214 11.28 15.98 9.89
C PRO A 214 11.82 15.87 11.32
N LEU A 215 12.42 14.74 11.67
CA LEU A 215 12.81 14.50 13.06
C LEU A 215 14.04 15.31 13.47
N ASN A 216 15.00 15.48 12.56
CA ASN A 216 16.26 16.16 12.83
C ASN A 216 16.29 17.60 12.28
N LEU A 217 15.13 18.23 12.10
CA LEU A 217 15.08 19.61 11.63
C LEU A 217 15.72 20.53 12.68
N PRO A 218 16.81 21.26 12.36
CA PRO A 218 17.44 22.16 13.31
C PRO A 218 16.46 23.27 13.71
N LYS A 219 16.56 23.77 14.95
CA LYS A 219 15.64 24.84 15.40
C LYS A 219 15.81 26.13 14.61
N TRP A 220 17.02 26.41 14.15
CA TRP A 220 17.40 27.64 13.45
C TRP A 220 18.14 27.27 12.17
N CYS A 221 17.94 28.07 11.12
CA CYS A 221 18.64 27.92 9.86
C CYS A 221 20.04 28.53 9.97
N ASP A 222 21.05 27.72 9.66
CA ASP A 222 22.47 28.06 9.79
C ASP A 222 22.90 29.24 8.91
N GLY A 223 22.20 29.46 7.79
CA GLY A 223 22.50 30.55 6.86
C GLY A 223 21.81 31.88 7.17
N CYS A 224 20.54 31.86 7.62
CA CYS A 224 19.75 33.08 7.82
C CYS A 224 19.33 33.36 9.26
N GLY A 225 19.62 32.46 10.21
CA GLY A 225 19.27 32.58 11.62
C GLY A 225 17.77 32.50 11.94
N LYS A 226 16.90 32.30 10.94
CA LYS A 226 15.45 32.18 11.14
C LYS A 226 15.08 30.79 11.64
N LYS A 227 13.97 30.68 12.37
CA LYS A 227 13.45 29.40 12.85
C LYS A 227 13.18 28.47 11.65
N ALA A 228 13.72 27.26 11.67
CA ALA A 228 13.47 26.33 10.57
C ALA A 228 12.02 25.85 10.62
N THR A 229 11.34 25.89 9.47
CA THR A 229 9.96 25.46 9.34
C THR A 229 9.84 24.46 8.19
N ALA A 230 9.24 23.31 8.48
CA ALA A 230 8.83 22.35 7.46
C ALA A 230 7.49 22.81 6.85
N THR A 231 7.52 23.88 6.05
CA THR A 231 6.35 24.38 5.30
C THR A 231 5.94 23.42 4.20
#